data_AF-A0A523Q5D8-F1
#
_entry.id   AF-A0A523Q5D8-F1
#
_cell.length_a   1.000
_cell.length_b   1.000
_cell.length_c   1.000
_cell.angle_alpha   90.00
_cell.angle_beta   90.00
_cell.angle_gamma   90.00
#
_symmetry.space_group_name_H-M   'P 1'
#
loop_
_entity.id
_entity.type
_entity.pdbx_description
1 polymer ?
#
loop_
_entity_poly.entity_id
_entity_poly.type
_entity_poly.pdbx_seq_one_letter_code
_entity_poly.pdbx_strand_id
1 'polypeptide(L)'
;MIKTGAVCALALGLGLLSACTQEQQNQIKRDIQNWTGTDGVLEVYAGDKVVKRFMKIDKLSTALGTTDNAPRAYRYGYGVMDVNLNGQVDAGEKRVYFEIGEYTHYVFFENPN
;
A
#
# COMPACT_ATOMS: atom_id res chain seq x y z
N MET A 1 -28.69 9.60 40.14
CA MET A 1 -27.33 10.10 39.89
C MET A 1 -26.53 9.27 38.88
N ILE A 2 -26.85 7.99 38.61
CA ILE A 2 -26.09 7.15 37.66
C ILE A 2 -26.42 7.46 36.18
N LYS A 3 -27.65 7.87 35.84
CA LYS A 3 -28.07 8.15 34.46
C LYS A 3 -27.41 9.38 33.83
N THR A 4 -27.07 10.40 34.63
CA THR A 4 -26.46 11.65 34.14
C THR A 4 -24.98 11.48 33.80
N GLY A 5 -24.25 10.67 34.57
CA GLY A 5 -22.84 10.37 34.31
C GLY A 5 -22.61 9.58 33.02
N ALA A 6 -23.50 8.63 32.72
CA ALA A 6 -23.45 7.86 31.47
C ALA A 6 -23.71 8.74 30.23
N VAL A 7 -24.62 9.72 30.33
CA VAL A 7 -24.92 10.66 29.25
C VAL A 7 -23.75 11.63 29.00
N CYS A 8 -23.11 12.15 30.05
CA CYS A 8 -21.92 12.99 29.90
C CYS A 8 -20.72 12.22 29.31
N ALA A 9 -20.52 10.95 29.69
CA ALA A 9 -19.45 10.12 29.13
C ALA A 9 -19.66 9.82 27.64
N LEU A 10 -20.91 9.58 27.21
CA LEU A 10 -21.24 9.39 25.80
C LEU A 10 -21.05 10.68 24.98
N ALA A 11 -21.43 11.84 25.54
CA ALA A 11 -21.27 13.13 24.90
C ALA A 11 -19.80 13.55 24.73
N LEU A 12 -18.93 13.24 25.72
CA LEU A 12 -17.48 13.43 25.57
C LEU A 12 -16.87 12.50 24.52
N GLY A 13 -17.32 11.24 24.43
CA GLY A 13 -16.86 10.29 23.41
C GLY A 13 -17.22 10.73 21.99
N LEU A 14 -18.42 11.27 21.79
CA LEU A 14 -18.88 11.80 20.49
C LEU A 14 -18.15 13.11 20.08
N GLY A 15 -17.76 13.95 21.04
CA GLY A 15 -16.98 15.17 20.78
C GLY A 15 -15.51 14.91 20.43
N LEU A 16 -14.94 13.77 20.84
CA LEU A 16 -13.58 13.37 20.47
C LEU A 16 -13.50 12.76 19.06
N LEU A 17 -14.62 12.22 18.54
CA LEU A 17 -14.69 11.68 17.17
C LEU A 17 -14.85 12.78 16.10
N SER A 18 -15.34 13.97 16.45
CA SER A 18 -15.46 15.11 15.52
C SER A 18 -14.16 15.92 15.38
N ALA A 19 -13.16 15.67 16.22
CA ALA A 19 -11.84 16.34 16.17
C ALA A 19 -10.84 15.64 15.23
N CYS A 20 -11.15 14.46 14.71
CA CYS A 20 -10.32 13.79 13.74
C CYS A 20 -10.71 14.29 12.34
N THR A 21 -9.87 15.13 11.73
CA THR A 21 -10.14 15.60 10.36
C THR A 21 -10.19 14.41 9.40
N GLN A 22 -10.92 14.55 8.28
CA GLN A 22 -10.92 13.51 7.25
C GLN A 22 -9.50 13.15 6.79
N GLU A 23 -8.58 14.13 6.78
CA GLU A 23 -7.16 13.90 6.48
C GLU A 23 -6.44 13.09 7.56
N GLN A 24 -6.69 13.37 8.84
CA GLN A 24 -6.12 12.59 9.95
C GLN A 24 -6.66 11.16 9.98
N GLN A 25 -7.95 10.97 9.72
CA GLN A 25 -8.56 9.66 9.58
C GLN A 25 -7.99 8.91 8.36
N ASN A 26 -7.75 9.60 7.24
CA ASN A 26 -7.13 9.02 6.05
C ASN A 26 -5.66 8.63 6.28
N GLN A 27 -4.92 9.41 7.07
CA GLN A 27 -3.54 9.07 7.49
C GLN A 27 -3.53 7.82 8.35
N ILE A 28 -4.35 7.76 9.42
CA ILE A 28 -4.46 6.57 10.27
C ILE A 28 -4.88 5.34 9.46
N LYS A 29 -5.84 5.49 8.54
CA LYS A 29 -6.27 4.41 7.65
C LYS A 29 -5.12 3.92 6.76
N ARG A 30 -4.28 4.82 6.22
CA ARG A 30 -3.11 4.48 5.39
C ARG A 30 -1.91 3.96 6.19
N ASP A 31 -1.83 4.28 7.46
CA ASP A 31 -0.77 3.78 8.35
C ASP A 31 -1.09 2.37 8.86
N ILE A 32 -2.38 2.05 9.03
CA ILE A 32 -2.87 0.71 9.41
C ILE A 32 -3.03 -0.20 8.17
N GLN A 33 -3.51 0.35 7.05
CA GLN A 33 -3.56 -0.32 5.76
C GLN A 33 -2.41 0.22 4.93
N ASN A 34 -1.32 -0.55 4.77
CA ASN A 34 -0.41 -0.36 3.64
C ASN A 34 -1.30 -0.16 2.42
N TRP A 35 -1.10 0.92 1.67
CA TRP A 35 -2.01 1.49 0.67
C TRP A 35 -2.57 0.56 -0.45
N THR A 36 -2.28 -0.74 -0.42
CA THR A 36 -2.77 -1.83 -1.30
C THR A 36 -3.12 -3.13 -0.55
N GLY A 37 -3.19 -3.14 0.78
CA GLY A 37 -3.29 -4.38 1.54
C GLY A 37 -2.04 -5.27 1.41
N THR A 38 -2.03 -6.40 2.11
CA THR A 38 -0.95 -7.41 2.08
C THR A 38 -0.94 -8.28 0.82
N ASP A 39 -1.66 -7.88 -0.24
CA ASP A 39 -1.79 -8.63 -1.50
C ASP A 39 -1.64 -7.74 -2.74
N GLY A 40 -0.61 -6.90 -2.73
CA GLY A 40 -0.33 -5.99 -3.83
C GLY A 40 0.18 -6.71 -5.09
N VAL A 41 -0.26 -6.21 -6.24
CA VAL A 41 0.17 -6.59 -7.59
C VAL A 41 0.73 -5.38 -8.30
N LEU A 42 1.93 -5.51 -8.85
CA LEU A 42 2.57 -4.52 -9.71
C LEU A 42 2.66 -5.06 -11.12
N GLU A 43 2.16 -4.30 -12.08
CA GLU A 43 2.25 -4.62 -13.50
C GLU A 43 2.99 -3.51 -14.25
N VAL A 44 4.00 -3.88 -15.02
CA VAL A 44 4.72 -2.98 -15.93
C VAL A 44 4.17 -3.15 -17.34
N TYR A 45 3.86 -2.04 -18.00
CA TYR A 45 3.24 -2.00 -19.32
C TYR A 45 4.22 -1.48 -20.38
N ALA A 46 4.20 -2.12 -21.55
CA ALA A 46 4.81 -1.61 -22.78
C ALA A 46 3.71 -1.48 -23.84
N GLY A 47 3.14 -0.27 -23.96
CA GLY A 47 1.94 -0.07 -24.76
C GLY A 47 0.74 -0.76 -24.11
N ASP A 48 0.10 -1.66 -24.87
CA ASP A 48 -1.09 -2.43 -24.46
C ASP A 48 -0.76 -3.76 -23.77
N LYS A 49 0.52 -4.07 -23.55
CA LYS A 49 0.96 -5.38 -23.01
C LYS A 49 1.58 -5.25 -21.63
N VAL A 50 1.18 -6.15 -20.74
CA VAL A 50 1.94 -6.42 -19.51
C VAL A 50 3.23 -7.13 -19.90
N VAL A 51 4.38 -6.57 -19.51
CA VAL A 51 5.72 -7.14 -19.78
C VAL A 51 6.41 -7.66 -18.53
N LYS A 52 5.90 -7.29 -17.36
CA LYS A 52 6.39 -7.77 -16.06
C LYS A 52 5.26 -7.69 -15.05
N ARG A 53 5.12 -8.72 -14.22
CA ARG A 53 4.19 -8.71 -13.08
C ARG A 53 4.89 -9.24 -11.82
N PHE A 54 4.63 -8.56 -10.71
CA PHE A 54 5.03 -9.00 -9.38
C PHE A 54 3.78 -9.04 -8.50
N MET A 55 3.58 -10.14 -7.78
CA MET A 55 2.40 -10.39 -6.96
C MET A 55 2.80 -10.55 -5.49
N LYS A 56 1.80 -10.58 -4.58
CA LYS A 56 2.02 -10.75 -3.14
C LYS A 56 3.01 -9.72 -2.57
N ILE A 57 2.87 -8.48 -3.01
CA ILE A 57 3.68 -7.35 -2.52
C ILE A 57 3.02 -6.79 -1.27
N ASP A 58 3.73 -6.87 -0.14
CA ASP A 58 3.23 -6.32 1.13
C ASP A 58 3.22 -4.78 1.14
N LYS A 59 4.25 -4.18 0.52
CA LYS A 59 4.46 -2.74 0.48
C LYS A 59 5.37 -2.34 -0.69
N LEU A 60 4.99 -1.28 -1.38
CA LEU A 60 5.86 -0.54 -2.29
C LEU A 60 6.38 0.71 -1.59
N SER A 61 7.70 0.91 -1.58
CA SER A 61 8.38 2.00 -0.83
C SER A 61 9.25 2.86 -1.75
N THR A 62 9.52 4.09 -1.33
CA THR A 62 10.50 4.98 -1.96
C THR A 62 11.73 5.06 -1.07
N ALA A 63 12.92 4.87 -1.63
CA ALA A 63 14.15 4.99 -0.86
C ALA A 63 14.46 6.46 -0.55
N LEU A 64 15.07 6.72 0.61
CA LEU A 64 15.61 8.04 0.97
C LEU A 64 17.12 8.02 0.84
N GLY A 65 17.72 9.12 0.39
CA GLY A 65 19.16 9.26 0.36
C GLY A 65 19.75 9.34 1.78
N THR A 66 20.87 8.65 2.00
CA THR A 66 21.50 8.52 3.32
C THR A 66 21.99 9.86 3.88
N THR A 67 22.33 10.81 3.01
CA THR A 67 22.95 12.09 3.40
C THR A 67 21.98 13.27 3.30
N ASP A 68 21.18 13.31 2.23
CA ASP A 68 20.26 14.41 1.92
C ASP A 68 18.82 14.15 2.41
N ASN A 69 18.51 12.92 2.82
CA ASN A 69 17.14 12.44 3.10
C ASN A 69 16.16 12.71 1.95
N ALA A 70 16.66 12.91 0.73
CA ALA A 70 15.83 13.19 -0.42
C ALA A 70 15.23 11.89 -0.97
N PRO A 71 13.98 11.89 -1.46
CA PRO A 71 13.38 10.72 -2.08
C PRO A 71 14.12 10.37 -3.38
N ARG A 72 14.38 9.07 -3.58
CA ARG A 72 14.98 8.57 -4.82
C ARG A 72 13.92 8.44 -5.92
N ALA A 73 14.35 8.64 -7.17
CA ALA A 73 13.53 8.52 -8.38
C ALA A 73 13.23 7.06 -8.77
N TYR A 74 13.01 6.19 -7.79
CA TYR A 74 12.58 4.82 -7.97
C TYR A 74 11.76 4.36 -6.77
N ARG A 75 10.90 3.36 -7.00
CA ARG A 75 10.22 2.62 -5.93
C ARG A 75 10.74 1.20 -5.89
N TYR A 76 10.70 0.59 -4.72
CA TYR A 76 11.18 -0.76 -4.52
C TYR A 76 10.22 -1.57 -3.65
N GLY A 77 10.33 -2.89 -3.77
CA GLY A 77 9.52 -3.83 -3.00
C GLY A 77 10.03 -5.25 -3.09
N TYR A 78 9.31 -6.15 -2.44
CA TYR A 78 9.52 -7.59 -2.52
C TYR A 78 8.19 -8.25 -2.91
N GLY A 79 8.21 -9.12 -3.91
CA GLY A 79 7.03 -9.82 -4.38
C GLY A 79 7.41 -11.09 -5.16
N VAL A 80 6.44 -11.96 -5.41
CA VAL A 80 6.59 -13.13 -6.26
C VAL A 80 6.59 -12.68 -7.72
N MET A 81 7.62 -13.06 -8.48
CA MET A 81 7.65 -12.76 -9.92
C MET A 81 6.76 -13.76 -10.67
N ASP A 82 5.69 -13.26 -11.28
CA ASP A 82 4.84 -14.01 -12.20
C ASP A 82 5.58 -14.09 -13.55
N VAL A 83 6.18 -15.25 -13.83
CA VAL A 83 7.13 -15.45 -14.94
C VAL A 83 6.40 -15.62 -16.27
N ASN A 84 5.23 -16.25 -16.25
CA ASN A 84 4.43 -16.54 -17.45
C ASN A 84 3.29 -15.53 -17.67
N LEU A 85 3.12 -14.57 -16.76
CA LEU A 85 2.11 -13.51 -16.78
C LEU A 85 0.66 -14.03 -16.70
N ASN A 86 0.42 -15.16 -16.05
CA ASN A 86 -0.92 -15.74 -15.91
C ASN A 86 -1.74 -15.15 -14.74
N GLY A 87 -1.13 -14.32 -13.89
CA GLY A 87 -1.79 -13.68 -12.75
C GLY A 87 -2.02 -14.62 -11.57
N GLN A 88 -1.26 -15.69 -11.46
CA GLN A 88 -1.29 -16.67 -10.38
C GLN A 88 0.12 -16.91 -9.87
N VAL A 89 0.23 -17.29 -8.60
CA VAL A 89 1.51 -17.71 -8.03
C VAL A 89 1.71 -19.19 -8.34
N ASP A 90 2.58 -19.49 -9.29
CA ASP A 90 2.85 -20.86 -9.73
C ASP A 90 3.94 -21.56 -8.89
N ALA A 91 3.92 -22.89 -8.91
CA ALA A 91 4.93 -23.69 -8.24
C ALA A 91 6.32 -23.44 -8.85
N GLY A 92 7.26 -22.97 -8.02
CA GLY A 92 8.63 -22.68 -8.43
C GLY A 92 8.90 -21.19 -8.71
N GLU A 93 7.87 -20.35 -8.74
CA GLU A 93 8.04 -18.90 -8.75
C GLU A 93 8.61 -18.41 -7.43
N LYS A 94 9.46 -17.38 -7.51
CA LYS A 94 10.26 -16.94 -6.37
C LYS A 94 9.90 -15.52 -5.96
N ARG A 95 9.92 -15.29 -4.65
CA ARG A 95 9.92 -13.94 -4.10
C ARG A 95 11.27 -13.28 -4.41
N VAL A 96 11.22 -12.10 -5.01
CA VAL A 96 12.40 -11.34 -5.42
C VAL A 96 12.30 -9.89 -4.94
N TYR A 97 13.45 -9.25 -4.80
CA TYR A 97 13.56 -7.80 -4.73
C TYR A 97 13.39 -7.20 -6.13
N PHE A 98 12.72 -6.06 -6.23
CA PHE A 98 12.64 -5.30 -7.48
C PHE A 98 12.70 -3.80 -7.22
N GLU A 99 13.14 -3.07 -8.25
CA GLU A 99 13.08 -1.62 -8.34
C GLU A 99 12.37 -1.22 -9.64
N ILE A 100 11.58 -0.16 -9.58
CA ILE A 100 10.92 0.47 -10.73
C ILE A 100 11.32 1.94 -10.79
N GLY A 101 11.78 2.39 -11.96
CA GLY A 101 12.12 3.80 -12.18
C GLY A 101 10.88 4.68 -12.24
N GLU A 102 11.05 5.98 -11.97
CA GLU A 102 9.97 6.98 -11.99
C GLU A 102 9.29 7.14 -13.37
N TYR A 103 10.03 6.88 -14.46
CA TYR A 103 9.51 6.95 -15.84
C TYR A 103 8.99 5.61 -16.37
N THR A 104 8.88 4.59 -15.52
CA THR A 104 8.29 3.30 -15.91
C THR A 104 6.77 3.41 -15.89
N HIS A 105 6.10 2.99 -16.97
CA HIS A 105 4.65 2.83 -16.97
C HIS A 105 4.27 1.58 -16.18
N TYR A 106 3.73 1.75 -14.97
CA TYR A 106 3.25 0.65 -14.16
C TYR A 106 1.97 1.02 -13.40
N VAL A 107 1.21 0.00 -13.01
CA VAL A 107 0.10 0.11 -12.07
C VAL A 107 0.40 -0.76 -10.86
N PHE A 108 0.16 -0.22 -9.67
CA PHE A 108 0.22 -0.98 -8.42
C PHE A 108 -1.16 -0.96 -7.77
N PHE A 109 -1.74 -2.15 -7.55
CA PHE A 109 -3.10 -2.32 -7.09
C PHE A 109 -3.22 -3.54 -6.15
N GLU A 110 -4.30 -3.61 -5.39
CA GLU A 110 -4.63 -4.78 -4.56
C GLU A 110 -5.30 -5.86 -5.42
N ASN A 111 -4.88 -7.12 -5.28
CA ASN A 111 -5.61 -8.22 -5.90
C ASN A 111 -6.96 -8.45 -5.18
N PRO A 112 -8.11 -8.31 -5.85
CA PRO A 112 -9.42 -8.46 -5.20
C PRO A 112 -9.88 -9.92 -5.01
N ASN A 113 -9.10 -10.90 -5.48
CA ASN A 113 -9.45 -12.33 -5.51
C ASN A 113 -8.48 -13.20 -4.72
#